data_AF-A0A6B2E2I0-F1
#
_entry.id   AF-A0A6B2E2I0-F1
#
_cell.length_a   1.000
_cell.length_b   1.000
_cell.length_c   1.000
_cell.angle_alpha   90.00
_cell.angle_beta   90.00
_cell.angle_gamma   90.00
#
_symmetry.space_group_name_H-M   'P 1'
#
loop_
_entity.id
_entity.type
_entity.pdbx_description
1 polymer ?
#
loop_
_entity_poly.entity_id
_entity_poly.type
_entity_poly.pdbx_seq_one_letter_code
_entity_poly.pdbx_strand_id
1 'polypeptide(L)'
;MASKRDQLQAYQFLVQRATSALVTRETDPEQPPFRRTGSATFAGIALGIVSLAGAGVYGLIVPGGNTAWRQDSAVIVEKETGTRYVYLDGRLHPVANYASALLLLGDHRATEQVSRESLAGVPRGPRLGIPDAPDALPAPARLLTGSWSLC
;
A
#
# COMPACT_ATOMS: atom_id res chain seq x y z
N MET A 1 -9.55 -57.13 14.37
CA MET A 1 -10.40 -56.02 14.83
C MET A 1 -10.31 -54.91 13.80
N ALA A 2 -11.43 -54.34 13.36
CA ALA A 2 -11.42 -53.24 12.39
C ALA A 2 -10.70 -52.02 12.99
N SER A 3 -9.90 -51.34 12.17
CA SER A 3 -9.13 -50.19 12.62
C SER A 3 -10.01 -48.95 12.82
N LYS A 4 -9.57 -47.97 13.62
CA LYS A 4 -10.30 -46.68 13.75
C LYS A 4 -10.44 -45.95 12.41
N ARG A 5 -9.50 -46.15 11.46
CA ARG A 5 -9.60 -45.61 10.10
C ARG A 5 -10.75 -46.28 9.34
N ASP A 6 -10.90 -47.58 9.47
CA ASP A 6 -11.95 -48.35 8.78
C ASP A 6 -13.33 -47.92 9.29
N GLN A 7 -13.47 -47.68 10.60
CA GLN A 7 -14.69 -47.13 11.19
C GLN A 7 -15.02 -45.72 10.67
N LEU A 8 -14.02 -44.84 10.54
CA LEU A 8 -14.20 -43.50 9.96
C LEU A 8 -14.60 -43.56 8.49
N GLN A 9 -13.98 -44.45 7.71
CA GLN A 9 -14.32 -44.62 6.30
C GLN A 9 -15.74 -45.19 6.12
N ALA A 10 -16.14 -46.17 6.94
CA ALA A 10 -17.50 -46.71 6.94
C ALA A 10 -18.54 -45.63 7.30
N TYR A 11 -18.24 -44.81 8.30
CA TYR A 11 -19.10 -43.68 8.69
C TYR A 11 -19.21 -42.63 7.57
N GLN A 12 -18.08 -42.22 6.97
CA GLN A 12 -18.06 -41.27 5.85
C GLN A 12 -18.86 -41.81 4.65
N PHE A 13 -18.72 -43.09 4.35
CA PHE A 13 -19.49 -43.75 3.29
C PHE A 13 -21.00 -43.68 3.56
N LEU A 14 -21.45 -44.02 4.78
CA LEU A 14 -22.87 -43.93 5.15
C LEU A 14 -23.43 -42.50 5.03
N VAL A 15 -22.66 -41.49 5.47
CA VAL A 15 -23.05 -40.07 5.35
C VAL A 15 -23.11 -39.63 3.88
N GLN A 16 -22.14 -40.04 3.06
CA GLN A 16 -22.11 -39.73 1.63
C GLN A 16 -23.31 -40.35 0.89
N ARG A 17 -23.72 -41.56 1.31
CA ARG A 17 -24.90 -42.25 0.78
C ARG A 17 -26.21 -41.56 1.14
N ALA A 18 -26.35 -41.11 2.39
CA ALA A 18 -27.53 -40.37 2.84
C ALA A 18 -27.67 -39.00 2.13
N THR A 19 -26.56 -38.28 1.98
CA THR A 19 -26.53 -36.99 1.27
C THR A 19 -26.83 -37.15 -0.22
N SER A 20 -26.28 -38.20 -0.84
CA SER A 20 -26.61 -38.60 -2.22
C SER A 20 -28.10 -38.87 -2.42
N ALA A 21 -28.72 -39.64 -1.52
CA ALA A 21 -30.13 -39.99 -1.63
C ALA A 21 -31.03 -38.74 -1.57
N LEU A 22 -30.63 -37.74 -0.77
CA LEU A 22 -31.36 -36.49 -0.64
C LEU A 22 -31.20 -35.57 -1.85
N VAL A 23 -29.97 -35.41 -2.35
CA VAL A 23 -29.64 -34.44 -3.43
C VAL A 23 -29.98 -34.99 -4.81
N THR A 24 -29.66 -36.27 -5.04
CA THR A 24 -29.72 -36.93 -6.36
C THR A 24 -30.88 -37.93 -6.48
N ARG A 25 -31.66 -38.15 -5.40
CA ARG A 25 -32.73 -39.18 -5.31
C ARG A 25 -32.26 -40.62 -5.56
N GLU A 26 -30.96 -40.86 -5.47
CA GLU A 26 -30.35 -42.16 -5.68
C GLU A 26 -29.35 -42.44 -4.56
N THR A 27 -29.31 -43.69 -4.08
CA THR A 27 -28.43 -44.06 -2.97
C THR A 27 -27.02 -44.47 -3.42
N ASP A 28 -26.79 -44.74 -4.70
CA ASP A 28 -25.48 -45.17 -5.20
C ASP A 28 -25.16 -44.59 -6.58
N PRO A 29 -24.94 -43.27 -6.69
CA PRO A 29 -24.62 -42.63 -7.95
C PRO A 29 -23.18 -42.95 -8.38
N GLU A 30 -23.00 -43.14 -9.68
CA GLU A 30 -21.70 -43.35 -10.36
C GLU A 30 -20.63 -42.29 -10.04
N GLN A 31 -21.06 -41.06 -9.71
CA GLN A 31 -20.20 -39.98 -9.24
C GLN A 31 -20.82 -39.27 -8.03
N PRO A 32 -20.02 -38.90 -7.01
CA PRO A 32 -20.51 -38.10 -5.91
C PRO A 32 -21.07 -36.75 -6.41
N PRO A 33 -22.23 -36.30 -5.91
CA PRO A 33 -22.94 -35.12 -6.43
C PRO A 33 -22.10 -33.84 -6.37
N PHE A 34 -21.18 -33.74 -5.40
CA PHE A 34 -20.30 -32.58 -5.22
C PHE A 34 -18.85 -32.81 -5.64
N ARG A 35 -18.52 -33.90 -6.35
CA ARG A 35 -17.10 -34.19 -6.70
C ARG A 35 -16.49 -33.07 -7.55
N ARG A 36 -17.22 -32.61 -8.57
CA ARG A 36 -16.76 -31.53 -9.47
C ARG A 36 -16.73 -30.17 -8.77
N THR A 37 -17.78 -29.82 -8.04
CA THR A 37 -17.84 -28.55 -7.30
C THR A 37 -16.81 -28.49 -6.18
N GLY A 38 -16.67 -29.57 -5.41
CA GLY A 38 -15.70 -29.66 -4.32
C GLY A 38 -14.25 -29.59 -4.80
N SER A 39 -13.90 -30.31 -5.86
CA SER A 39 -12.56 -30.24 -6.46
C SER A 39 -12.27 -28.87 -7.10
N ALA A 40 -13.26 -28.26 -7.77
CA ALA A 40 -13.12 -26.91 -8.32
C ALA A 40 -12.93 -25.85 -7.22
N THR A 41 -13.70 -25.93 -6.13
CA THR A 41 -13.54 -25.02 -4.98
C THR A 41 -12.18 -25.19 -4.32
N PHE A 42 -11.74 -26.44 -4.10
CA PHE A 42 -10.42 -26.70 -3.52
C PHE A 42 -9.28 -26.19 -4.41
N ALA A 43 -9.37 -26.42 -5.72
CA ALA A 43 -8.41 -25.89 -6.70
C ALA A 43 -8.40 -24.35 -6.70
N GLY A 44 -9.57 -23.71 -6.63
CA GLY A 44 -9.70 -22.26 -6.55
C GLY A 44 -9.07 -21.68 -5.27
N ILE A 45 -9.32 -22.30 -4.11
CA ILE A 45 -8.70 -21.92 -2.84
C ILE A 45 -7.18 -22.05 -2.91
N ALA A 46 -6.68 -23.19 -3.43
CA ALA A 46 -5.25 -23.41 -3.58
C ALA A 46 -4.60 -22.33 -4.47
N LEU A 47 -5.24 -21.99 -5.60
CA LEU A 47 -4.76 -20.96 -6.52
C LEU A 47 -4.82 -19.55 -5.89
N GLY A 48 -5.85 -19.27 -5.08
CA GLY A 48 -5.96 -18.04 -4.31
C GLY A 48 -4.84 -17.89 -3.28
N ILE A 49 -4.53 -18.96 -2.54
CA ILE A 49 -3.42 -18.97 -1.57
C ILE A 49 -2.08 -18.73 -2.29
N VAL A 50 -1.84 -19.39 -3.42
CA VAL A 50 -0.61 -19.20 -4.20
C VAL A 50 -0.49 -17.76 -4.72
N SER A 51 -1.60 -17.18 -5.18
CA SER A 51 -1.63 -15.80 -5.68
C SER A 51 -1.35 -14.79 -4.56
N LEU A 52 -1.95 -14.97 -3.38
CA LEU A 52 -1.70 -14.14 -2.21
C LEU A 52 -0.26 -14.28 -1.71
N ALA A 53 0.28 -15.50 -1.70
CA ALA A 53 1.67 -15.73 -1.35
C ALA A 53 2.62 -15.05 -2.34
N GLY A 54 2.35 -15.15 -3.64
CA GLY A 54 3.12 -14.47 -4.69
C GLY A 54 3.10 -12.95 -4.54
N ALA A 55 1.92 -12.36 -4.33
CA ALA A 55 1.78 -10.93 -4.08
C ALA A 55 2.48 -10.49 -2.79
N GLY A 56 2.41 -11.30 -1.72
CA GLY A 56 3.10 -11.05 -0.46
C GLY A 56 4.61 -11.04 -0.62
N VAL A 57 5.19 -12.04 -1.29
CA VAL A 57 6.64 -12.09 -1.57
C VAL A 57 7.06 -10.91 -2.46
N TYR A 58 6.27 -10.59 -3.49
CA TYR A 58 6.55 -9.44 -4.34
C TYR A 58 6.57 -8.12 -3.56
N GLY A 59 5.59 -7.91 -2.67
CA GLY A 59 5.53 -6.71 -1.82
C GLY A 59 6.69 -6.59 -0.82
N LEU A 60 7.28 -7.71 -0.41
CA LEU A 60 8.49 -7.71 0.44
C LEU A 60 9.75 -7.34 -0.36
N ILE A 61 9.84 -7.76 -1.63
CA ILE A 61 11.00 -7.47 -2.50
C ILE A 61 10.95 -6.04 -3.03
N VAL A 62 9.76 -5.55 -3.40
CA VAL A 62 9.53 -4.18 -3.86
C VAL A 62 8.71 -3.45 -2.79
N PRO A 63 9.34 -3.02 -1.67
CA PRO A 63 8.65 -2.26 -0.66
C PRO A 63 8.09 -0.99 -1.32
N GLY A 64 6.77 -0.87 -1.30
CA GLY A 64 6.06 0.26 -1.89
C GLY A 64 6.44 1.55 -1.19
N GLY A 65 7.38 2.28 -1.78
CA GLY A 65 7.66 3.67 -1.45
C GLY A 65 7.29 4.54 -2.64
N ASN A 66 6.57 5.63 -2.40
CA ASN A 66 6.46 6.69 -3.41
C ASN A 66 7.91 7.10 -3.74
N THR A 67 8.37 6.91 -4.98
CA THR A 67 9.71 7.35 -5.41
C THR A 67 9.62 8.54 -6.37
N ALA A 68 8.41 8.98 -6.72
CA ALA A 68 8.17 10.10 -7.61
C ALA A 68 8.82 11.40 -7.06
N TRP A 69 8.88 11.54 -5.73
CA TRP A 69 9.52 12.69 -5.07
C TRP A 69 11.01 12.86 -5.40
N ARG A 70 11.72 11.82 -5.88
CA ARG A 70 13.12 11.97 -6.33
C ARG A 70 13.24 12.62 -7.71
N GLN A 71 12.23 12.47 -8.56
CA GLN A 71 12.27 12.95 -9.94
C GLN A 71 11.65 14.34 -10.07
N ASP A 72 10.59 14.61 -9.30
CA ASP A 72 9.68 15.73 -9.58
C ASP A 72 10.00 17.03 -8.81
N SER A 73 11.21 17.14 -8.23
CA SER A 73 11.67 18.31 -7.46
C SER A 73 10.58 18.92 -6.57
N ALA A 74 9.84 18.07 -5.85
CA ALA A 74 8.71 18.47 -5.03
C ALA A 74 9.15 18.90 -3.63
N VAL A 75 8.29 19.64 -2.92
CA VAL A 75 8.48 19.86 -1.48
C VAL A 75 8.05 18.59 -0.76
N ILE A 76 8.97 17.96 -0.04
CA ILE A 76 8.73 16.67 0.61
C ILE A 76 8.37 16.92 2.06
N VAL A 77 7.21 16.42 2.50
CA VAL A 77 6.79 16.49 3.90
C VAL A 77 6.76 15.07 4.48
N GLU A 78 7.58 14.83 5.50
CA GLU A 78 7.56 13.58 6.27
C GLU A 78 6.25 13.49 7.04
N LYS A 79 5.44 12.45 6.77
CA LYS A 79 4.11 12.27 7.37
C LYS A 79 4.15 12.18 8.89
N GLU A 80 5.20 11.56 9.43
CA GLU A 80 5.31 11.23 10.85
C GLU A 80 5.73 12.43 11.70
N THR A 81 6.59 13.30 11.18
CA THR A 81 7.17 14.43 11.94
C THR A 81 6.77 15.79 11.42
N GLY A 82 6.20 15.88 10.21
CA GLY A 82 5.98 17.14 9.51
C GLY A 82 7.28 17.81 9.04
N THR A 83 8.43 17.14 9.17
CA THR A 83 9.70 17.71 8.71
C THR A 83 9.69 17.85 7.21
N ARG A 84 10.14 19.02 6.74
CA ARG A 84 10.19 19.38 5.32
C ARG A 84 11.57 19.13 4.76
N TYR A 85 11.63 18.53 3.59
CA TYR A 85 12.85 18.25 2.86
C TYR A 85 12.74 18.73 1.42
N VAL A 86 13.89 19.01 0.83
CA VAL A 86 14.05 19.20 -0.62
C VAL A 86 15.15 18.25 -1.09
N TYR A 87 14.94 17.61 -2.24
CA TYR A 87 15.92 16.72 -2.85
C TYR A 87 16.77 17.51 -3.86
N LEU A 88 18.05 17.70 -3.55
CA LEU A 88 19.03 18.41 -4.38
C LEU A 88 20.34 17.64 -4.41
N ASP A 89 21.02 17.62 -5.55
CA ASP A 89 22.35 17.01 -5.72
C ASP A 89 22.45 15.56 -5.19
N GLY A 90 21.37 14.80 -5.35
CA GLY A 90 21.29 13.41 -4.89
C GLY A 90 21.07 13.23 -3.38
N ARG A 91 20.82 14.31 -2.63
CA ARG A 91 20.69 14.31 -1.16
C ARG A 91 19.39 14.95 -0.70
N LEU A 92 18.90 14.50 0.46
CA LEU A 92 17.76 15.11 1.16
C LEU A 92 18.27 16.21 2.10
N HIS A 93 17.89 17.44 1.81
CA HIS A 93 18.20 18.59 2.65
C HIS A 93 16.98 18.96 3.51
N PRO A 94 17.08 18.90 4.85
CA PRO A 94 16.03 19.41 5.72
C PRO A 94 15.88 20.92 5.53
N VAL A 95 14.65 21.44 5.45
CA VAL A 95 14.42 22.86 5.21
C VAL A 95 13.73 23.52 6.40
N ALA A 96 14.12 24.76 6.71
CA ALA A 96 13.61 25.50 7.85
C ALA A 96 12.11 25.83 7.76
N ASN A 97 11.62 26.18 6.57
CA ASN A 97 10.23 26.59 6.32
C ASN A 97 9.80 26.29 4.89
N TYR A 98 8.49 26.37 4.64
CA TYR A 98 7.88 26.13 3.34
C TYR A 98 8.34 27.14 2.28
N ALA A 99 8.42 28.44 2.62
CA ALA A 99 8.88 29.47 1.69
C ALA A 99 10.31 29.21 1.19
N SER A 100 11.22 28.83 2.09
CA SER A 100 12.60 28.45 1.74
C SER A 100 12.65 27.23 0.83
N ALA A 101 11.74 26.26 1.02
CA ALA A 101 11.68 25.08 0.16
C ALA A 101 11.29 25.47 -1.28
N LEU A 102 10.27 26.33 -1.44
CA LEU A 102 9.88 26.85 -2.75
C LEU A 102 10.98 27.70 -3.40
N LEU A 103 11.68 28.54 -2.63
CA LEU A 103 12.79 29.34 -3.13
C LEU A 103 13.96 28.48 -3.62
N LEU A 104 14.29 27.40 -2.92
CA LEU A 104 15.32 26.44 -3.35
C LEU A 104 14.92 25.70 -4.63
N LEU A 105 13.63 25.42 -4.80
CA LEU A 105 13.08 24.77 -6.00
C LEU A 105 12.90 25.73 -7.18
N GLY A 106 12.90 27.04 -6.93
CA GLY A 106 12.77 28.09 -7.94
C GLY A 106 11.37 28.24 -8.55
N ASP A 107 10.38 27.46 -8.09
CA ASP A 107 9.01 27.46 -8.61
C ASP A 107 8.01 27.02 -7.53
N HIS A 108 6.74 27.35 -7.72
CA HIS A 108 5.63 26.87 -6.86
C HIS A 108 5.33 25.40 -7.18
N ARG A 109 6.18 24.50 -6.69
CA ARG A 109 6.05 23.05 -6.84
C ARG A 109 5.01 22.46 -5.89
N ALA A 110 4.46 21.31 -6.29
CA ALA A 110 3.55 20.54 -5.46
C ALA A 110 4.25 20.04 -4.19
N THR A 111 3.45 19.83 -3.14
CA THR A 111 3.92 19.23 -1.89
C THR A 111 3.53 17.76 -1.85
N GLU A 112 4.51 16.89 -1.66
CA GLU A 112 4.34 15.45 -1.59
C GLU A 112 4.48 14.98 -0.14
N GLN A 113 3.49 14.24 0.35
CA GLN A 113 3.56 13.62 1.66
C GLN A 113 4.16 12.23 1.55
N VAL A 114 5.31 12.03 2.19
CA VAL A 114 6.12 10.82 2.07
C VAL A 114 6.36 10.24 3.46
N SER A 115 6.28 8.91 3.59
CA SER A 115 6.58 8.26 4.87
C SER A 115 8.09 8.25 5.14
N ARG A 116 8.46 8.20 6.41
CA ARG A 116 9.86 8.08 6.85
C ARG A 116 10.59 6.91 6.16
N GLU A 117 9.94 5.76 6.01
CA GLU A 117 10.52 4.56 5.40
C GLU A 117 10.87 4.79 3.92
N SER A 118 10.05 5.58 3.22
CA SER A 118 10.30 5.92 1.82
C SER A 118 11.52 6.83 1.64
N LEU A 119 11.85 7.63 2.67
CA LEU A 119 13.04 8.48 2.72
C LEU A 119 14.29 7.75 3.24
N ALA A 120 14.13 6.52 3.73
CA ALA A 120 15.23 5.74 4.27
C ALA A 120 16.25 5.37 3.19
N GLY A 121 17.54 5.36 3.55
CA GLY A 121 18.64 5.03 2.64
C GLY A 121 19.08 6.17 1.70
N VAL A 122 18.40 7.32 1.69
CA VAL A 122 18.86 8.49 0.92
C VAL A 122 19.79 9.37 1.78
N PRO A 123 20.98 9.75 1.27
CA PRO A 123 21.92 10.57 2.02
C PRO A 123 21.30 11.90 2.43
N ARG A 124 21.52 12.30 3.69
CA ARG A 124 21.05 13.59 4.20
C ARG A 124 22.13 14.66 4.07
N GLY A 125 21.73 15.84 3.61
CA GLY A 125 22.56 17.03 3.54
C GLY A 125 22.39 17.94 4.76
N PRO A 126 23.16 19.05 4.83
CA PRO A 126 22.95 20.09 5.83
C PRO A 126 21.55 20.70 5.72
N ARG A 127 21.05 21.20 6.85
CA ARG A 127 19.79 21.96 6.91
C ARG A 127 19.95 23.26 6.11
N LEU A 128 18.96 23.55 5.26
CA LEU A 128 18.91 24.75 4.44
C LEU A 128 17.71 25.63 4.83
N GLY A 129 17.75 26.89 4.41
CA GLY A 129 16.63 27.82 4.50
C GLY A 129 16.94 29.09 5.28
N ILE A 130 16.01 30.03 5.18
CA ILE A 130 16.09 31.36 5.77
C ILE A 130 15.40 31.31 7.15
N PRO A 131 16.09 31.61 8.25
CA PRO A 131 15.45 31.71 9.57
C PRO A 131 14.25 32.66 9.55
N ASP A 132 13.19 32.31 10.29
CA ASP A 132 11.97 33.12 10.48
C ASP A 132 11.15 33.46 9.22
N ALA A 133 11.50 32.89 8.05
CA ALA A 133 10.64 33.00 6.88
C ALA A 133 9.30 32.24 7.09
N PRO A 134 8.21 32.75 6.50
CA PRO A 134 6.87 32.24 6.77
C PRO A 134 6.65 30.84 6.23
N ASP A 135 5.87 30.06 6.96
CA ASP A 135 5.40 28.75 6.53
C ASP A 135 4.08 28.82 5.76
N ALA A 136 3.24 29.80 6.09
CA ALA A 136 1.98 30.03 5.41
C ALA A 136 2.18 31.08 4.32
N LEU A 137 2.07 30.64 3.06
CA LEU A 137 2.01 31.54 1.93
C LEU A 137 0.55 31.71 1.47
N PRO A 138 0.11 32.93 1.15
CA PRO A 138 -1.22 33.14 0.61
C PRO A 138 -1.34 32.47 -0.76
N ALA A 139 -2.55 32.00 -1.09
CA ALA A 139 -2.85 31.59 -2.45
C ALA A 139 -2.69 32.78 -3.43
N PRO A 140 -2.34 32.56 -4.70
CA PRO A 140 -2.15 33.63 -5.68
C PRO A 140 -3.32 34.61 -5.78
N ALA A 141 -4.55 34.12 -5.61
CA ALA A 141 -5.77 34.94 -5.63
C ALA A 141 -5.95 35.89 -4.43
N ARG A 142 -5.15 35.74 -3.38
CA ARG A 142 -5.18 36.59 -2.17
C ARG A 142 -4.04 37.60 -2.12
N LEU A 143 -3.26 37.72 -3.19
CA LEU A 143 -2.21 38.73 -3.29
C LEU A 143 -2.83 40.12 -3.50
N LEU A 144 -2.38 41.08 -2.72
CA LEU A 144 -2.83 42.47 -2.81
C LEU A 144 -2.05 43.15 -3.95
N THR A 145 -2.73 43.41 -5.06
CA THR A 145 -2.14 44.01 -6.27
C THR A 145 -2.42 45.51 -6.41
N GLY A 146 -3.23 46.07 -5.51
CA GLY A 146 -3.60 47.49 -5.51
C GLY A 146 -2.54 48.41 -4.90
N SER A 147 -2.75 49.72 -5.04
CA SER A 147 -1.94 50.75 -4.39
C SER A 147 -2.16 50.77 -2.88
N TRP A 148 -1.08 50.93 -2.12
CA TRP A 148 -1.12 51.12 -0.67
C TRP A 148 -0.90 52.59 -0.32
N SER A 149 -1.69 53.12 0.61
CA SER A 149 -1.49 54.43 1.24
C SER A 149 -1.34 54.27 2.75
N LEU A 150 -0.52 55.12 3.36
CA LEU A 150 -0.33 55.23 4.80
C LEU A 150 -0.69 56.67 5.21
N CYS A 151 -1.56 56.83 6.21
CA CYS A 151 -2.00 58.12 6.74
C CYS A 151 -1.48 58.33 8.16
#